data_AF-A0A089PBV5-F1
#
_entry.id   AF-A0A089PBV5-F1
#
_cell.length_a   1.000
_cell.length_b   1.000
_cell.length_c   1.000
_cell.angle_alpha   90.00
_cell.angle_beta   90.00
_cell.angle_gamma   90.00
#
_symmetry.space_group_name_H-M   'P 1'
#
loop_
_entity.id
_entity.type
_entity.pdbx_description
1 polymer ?
#
loop_
_entity_poly.entity_id
_entity_poly.type
_entity_poly.pdbx_seq_one_letter_code
_entity_poly.pdbx_strand_id
1 'polypeptide(L)' 'MRVKELAEALSIDSSEIIATCTLLKIPASSPLSSLTVEQSKEIIDYIQKLNSNQNINKE' A
#
# COMPACT_ATOMS: atom_id res chain seq x y z
N MET A 1 2.64 12.12 -2.78
CA MET A 1 2.63 11.57 -1.41
C MET A 1 3.87 10.68 -1.26
N ARG A 2 4.41 10.47 -0.06
CA ARG A 2 5.54 9.53 0.14
C ARG A 2 5.02 8.18 0.65
N VAL A 3 5.76 7.11 0.42
CA VAL A 3 5.44 5.76 0.92
C VAL A 3 5.19 5.77 2.44
N LYS A 4 6.05 6.44 3.22
CA LYS A 4 5.92 6.58 4.67
C LYS A 4 4.61 7.28 5.07
N GLU A 5 4.30 8.38 4.41
CA GLU A 5 3.07 9.16 4.67
C GLU A 5 1.81 8.33 4.38
N LEU A 6 1.85 7.52 3.31
CA LEU A 6 0.76 6.63 2.95
C LEU A 6 0.60 5.50 3.98
N ALA A 7 1.72 4.94 4.43
CA ALA A 7 1.74 3.94 5.49
C ALA A 7 1.15 4.48 6.80
N GLU A 8 1.54 5.70 7.20
CA GLU A 8 1.01 6.39 8.38
C GLU A 8 -0.50 6.67 8.25
N ALA A 9 -0.95 7.15 7.08
CA ALA A 9 -2.36 7.41 6.81
C ALA A 9 -3.23 6.15 6.86
N LEU A 10 -2.67 5.01 6.44
CA LEU A 10 -3.34 3.70 6.47
C LEU A 10 -3.13 2.95 7.80
N SER A 11 -2.30 3.48 8.71
CA SER A 11 -1.86 2.81 9.93
C SER A 11 -1.31 1.40 9.67
N ILE A 12 -0.53 1.24 8.60
CA ILE A 12 0.17 -0.01 8.28
C ILE A 12 1.68 0.22 8.20
N ASP A 13 2.44 -0.86 8.19
CA ASP A 13 3.88 -0.78 8.06
C ASP A 13 4.30 -0.29 6.67
N SER A 14 5.29 0.61 6.63
CA SER A 14 5.89 1.06 5.37
C SER A 14 6.46 -0.10 4.55
N SER A 15 6.87 -1.19 5.20
CA SER A 15 7.27 -2.45 4.56
C SER A 15 6.14 -3.10 3.75
N GLU A 16 4.88 -3.08 4.22
CA GLU A 16 3.73 -3.59 3.47
C GLU A 16 3.45 -2.74 2.23
N ILE A 17 3.56 -1.41 2.35
CA ILE A 17 3.44 -0.52 1.19
C ILE A 17 4.54 -0.82 0.17
N ILE A 18 5.80 -1.01 0.61
CA ILE A 18 6.93 -1.31 -0.28
C ILE A 18 6.74 -2.67 -0.96
N ALA A 19 6.25 -3.68 -0.23
CA ALA A 19 5.91 -4.98 -0.80
C ALA A 19 4.82 -4.83 -1.87
N THR A 20 3.76 -4.08 -1.56
CA THR A 20 2.67 -3.78 -2.51
C THR A 20 3.18 -3.01 -3.74
N CYS A 21 4.06 -2.03 -3.55
CA CYS A 21 4.72 -1.31 -4.64
C CYS A 21 5.49 -2.28 -5.54
N THR A 22 6.22 -3.22 -4.94
CA THR A 22 6.96 -4.24 -5.68
C THR A 22 6.03 -5.15 -6.49
N LEU A 23 4.90 -5.56 -5.92
CA LEU A 23 3.89 -6.38 -6.59
C LEU A 23 3.23 -5.64 -7.77
N LEU A 24 2.93 -4.35 -7.58
CA LEU A 24 2.33 -3.47 -8.59
C LEU A 24 3.37 -2.93 -9.60
N LYS A 25 4.63 -3.38 -9.51
CA LYS A 25 5.75 -2.90 -10.35
C LYS A 25 5.96 -1.38 -10.28
N ILE A 26 5.63 -0.77 -9.15
CA ILE A 26 5.86 0.64 -8.83
C ILE A 26 7.33 0.78 -8.38
N PRO A 27 8.11 1.72 -8.96
CA PRO A 27 9.52 1.93 -8.62
C PRO A 27 9.68 2.68 -7.29
N ALA A 28 9.05 2.18 -6.23
CA ALA A 28 9.12 2.70 -4.87
C ALA A 28 9.72 1.65 -3.95
N SER A 29 11.04 1.70 -3.80
CA SER A 29 11.84 0.78 -2.99
C SER A 29 12.23 1.35 -1.63
N SER A 30 11.68 2.51 -1.24
CA SER A 30 12.05 3.16 0.02
C SER A 30 10.87 3.91 0.64
N PRO A 31 10.84 4.09 1.98
CA PRO A 31 9.80 4.86 2.67
C PRO A 31 9.74 6.32 2.23
N LEU A 32 10.88 6.84 1.76
CA LEU A 32 11.01 8.20 1.24
C LEU A 32 10.76 8.28 -0.27
N SER A 33 10.40 7.20 -0.95
CA SER A 33 10.04 7.24 -2.37
C SER A 33 8.76 8.04 -2.57
N SER A 34 8.76 8.88 -3.62
CA SER A 34 7.57 9.58 -4.09
C SER A 34 6.63 8.60 -4.78
N LEU A 35 5.35 8.70 -4.45
CA LEU A 35 4.26 8.09 -5.17
C LEU A 35 3.42 9.17 -5.85
N THR A 36 3.03 8.90 -7.09
CA THR A 36 1.99 9.68 -7.77
C THR A 36 0.63 9.41 -7.15
N VAL A 37 -0.34 10.26 -7.45
CA VAL A 37 -1.72 10.09 -6.94
C VAL A 37 -2.32 8.77 -7.46
N GLU A 38 -2.06 8.41 -8.71
CA GLU A 38 -2.51 7.13 -9.30
C GLU A 38 -1.89 5.93 -8.59
N GLN A 39 -0.56 5.94 -8.41
CA GLN A 39 0.14 4.87 -7.68
C GLN A 39 -0.37 4.72 -6.25
N SER A 40 -0.58 5.85 -5.56
CA SER A 40 -1.11 5.85 -4.19
C SER A 40 -2.50 5.21 -4.15
N LYS A 41 -3.38 5.55 -5.11
CA LYS A 41 -4.71 4.93 -5.21
C LYS A 41 -4.66 3.44 -5.49
N GLU A 42 -3.83 2.98 -6.43
CA GLU A 42 -3.70 1.56 -6.73
C GLU A 42 -3.22 0.75 -5.51
N ILE A 43 -2.24 1.29 -4.76
CA ILE A 43 -1.75 0.67 -3.54
C ILE A 43 -2.86 0.57 -2.49
N ILE A 44 -3.60 1.67 -2.25
CA ILE A 44 -4.71 1.70 -1.29
C ILE A 44 -5.78 0.68 -1.70
N ASP A 45 -6.18 0.67 -2.97
CA ASP A 45 -7.20 -0.24 -3.50
C ASP A 45 -6.78 -1.71 -3.30
N TYR A 46 -5.53 -2.04 -3.64
CA TYR A 46 -4.98 -3.37 -3.45
C TYR A 46 -4.99 -3.82 -1.99
N ILE A 47 -4.55 -2.95 -1.08
CA ILE A 47 -4.50 -3.23 0.36
C ILE A 47 -5.89 -3.36 0.95
N GLN A 48 -6.82 -2.47 0.56
CA GLN A 48 -8.21 -2.57 1.00
C GLN A 48 -8.85 -3.86 0.49
N LYS A 49 -8.61 -4.24 -0.76
CA LYS A 49 -9.10 -5.48 -1.34
C LYS A 49 -8.54 -6.71 -0.63
N LEU A 50 -7.26 -6.70 -0.25
CA LEU A 50 -6.65 -7.75 0.57
C LEU A 50 -7.34 -7.87 1.93
N ASN A 51 -7.51 -6.74 2.64
CA ASN A 51 -8.18 -6.71 3.94
C ASN A 51 -9.66 -7.13 3.86
N SER A 52 -10.37 -6.75 2.80
CA SER A 52 -11.76 -7.18 2.55
C SER A 52 -11.85 -8.69 2.28
N ASN A 53 -10.87 -9.29 1.59
CA ASN A 53 -10.81 -10.73 1.39
C ASN A 53 -10.42 -11.52 2.66
N GLN A 54 -9.83 -10.86 3.66
CA GLN A 54 -9.56 -11.47 4.98
C GLN A 54 -10.78 -11.44 5.91
N ASN A 55 -11.86 -10.72 5.58
CA ASN A 55 -13.07 -10.63 6.40
C ASN A 55 -14.13 -11.71 6.08
N ILE A 56 -13.95 -12.51 5.03
CA ILE A 56 -14.87 -13.59 4.62
C ILE A 56 -14.54 -14.97 5.23
N ASN A 57 -13.62 -15.04 6.21
CA ASN A 57 -13.33 -16.26 6.97
C ASN A 57 -13.40 -16.03 8.50
N LYS A 58 -14.47 -15.37 8.95
CA LYS A 58 -14.93 -15.46 10.34
C LYS A 58 -16.40 -15.84 10.31
N GLU A 59 -16.65 -17.12 10.05
CA GLU A 59 -17.93 -17.78 10.32
C GLU A 59 -17.74 -18.70 11.53
#